data_AF-A0A645JCS0-F1
#
_entry.id   AF-A0A645JCS0-F1
#
_cell.length_a   1.000
_cell.length_b   1.000
_cell.length_c   1.000
_cell.angle_alpha   90.00
_cell.angle_beta   90.00
_cell.angle_gamma   90.00
#
_symmetry.space_group_name_H-M   'P 1'
#
loop_
_entity.id
_entity.type
_entity.pdbx_description
1 polymer ?
#
loop_
_entity_poly.entity_id
_entity_poly.type
_entity_poly.pdbx_seq_one_letter_code
_entity_poly.pdbx_strand_id
1 'polypeptide(L)' 'MRTTLKKETAGVTSLIVAQRIGTIMDADQIIVLDEGKIVGKGTHKELLQTCLVYKEIAMSQLSEEELLS' A
#
# COMPACT_ATOMS: atom_id res chain seq x y z
N MET A 1 8.11 -6.47 -23.31
CA MET A 1 9.23 -6.31 -22.36
C MET A 1 8.83 -6.21 -20.87
N ARG A 2 7.55 -6.17 -20.46
CA ARG A 2 7.16 -6.11 -19.01
C ARG A 2 6.69 -7.45 -18.40
N THR A 3 6.57 -8.50 -19.20
CA THR A 3 6.05 -9.82 -18.76
C THR A 3 7.12 -10.82 -18.36
N THR A 4 8.39 -10.59 -18.74
CA THR A 4 9.49 -11.55 -18.48
C THR A 4 9.92 -11.57 -17.01
N LEU A 5 9.90 -10.43 -16.31
CA LEU A 5 10.35 -10.35 -14.92
C LEU A 5 9.35 -10.94 -13.91
N LYS A 6 8.04 -11.00 -14.23
CA LYS A 6 7.03 -11.58 -13.34
C LYS A 6 7.17 -13.08 -13.12
N LYS A 7 7.89 -13.80 -14.01
CA LYS A 7 8.09 -15.25 -13.90
C LYS A 7 9.34 -15.65 -13.12
N GLU A 8 10.32 -14.76 -12.94
CA GLU A 8 11.57 -15.10 -12.24
C GLU A 8 11.57 -14.78 -10.75
N THR A 9 10.61 -14.00 -10.24
CA THR A 9 10.49 -13.64 -8.82
C THR A 9 9.32 -14.34 -8.11
N ALA A 10 8.94 -15.53 -8.56
CA ALA A 10 8.05 -16.40 -7.78
C ALA A 10 8.83 -16.92 -6.56
N GLY A 11 8.75 -16.21 -5.42
CA GLY A 11 9.42 -16.55 -4.17
C GLY A 11 10.38 -15.49 -3.60
N VAL A 12 10.43 -14.27 -4.15
CA VAL A 12 11.29 -13.19 -3.64
C VAL A 12 10.45 -12.19 -2.85
N THR A 13 10.83 -11.91 -1.60
CA THR A 13 10.20 -10.84 -0.80
C THR A 13 10.62 -9.48 -1.36
N SER A 14 9.67 -8.78 -1.97
CA SER A 14 9.87 -7.39 -2.41
C SER A 14 9.44 -6.44 -1.31
N LEU A 15 10.36 -5.58 -0.86
CA LEU A 15 10.06 -4.48 0.06
C LEU A 15 10.13 -3.17 -0.72
N ILE A 16 9.00 -2.47 -0.80
CA ILE A 16 8.88 -1.20 -1.50
C ILE A 16 8.62 -0.11 -0.46
N VAL A 17 9.47 0.92 -0.45
CA VAL A 17 9.22 2.15 0.32
C VAL A 17 8.75 3.21 -0.68
N ALA A 18 7.49 3.62 -0.57
CA ALA A 18 6.90 4.61 -1.45
C ALA A 18 6.09 5.64 -0.66
N GLN A 19 6.04 6.86 -1.19
CA GLN A 19 5.26 7.98 -0.62
C GLN A 19 3.90 8.18 -1.31
N ARG A 20 3.68 7.51 -2.45
CA ARG A 20 2.44 7.57 -3.23
C ARG A 20 1.60 6.33 -3.00
N ILE A 21 0.33 6.51 -2.64
CA ILE A 21 -0.54 5.37 -2.32
C ILE A 21 -0.79 4.48 -3.55
N GLY A 22 -0.93 5.05 -4.74
CA GLY A 22 -1.17 4.26 -5.96
C GLY A 22 -0.07 3.24 -6.29
N THR A 23 1.14 3.37 -5.73
CA THR A 23 2.23 2.39 -5.92
C THR A 23 2.17 1.24 -4.90
N ILE A 24 1.54 1.45 -3.75
CA ILE A 24 1.45 0.46 -2.65
C ILE A 24 0.07 -0.18 -2.53
N MET A 25 -0.93 0.30 -3.28
CA MET A 25 -2.31 -0.20 -3.24
C MET A 25 -2.40 -1.70 -3.56
N ASP A 26 -1.60 -2.17 -4.52
CA ASP A 26 -1.55 -3.58 -4.94
C ASP A 26 -0.60 -4.44 -4.08
N ALA A 27 -0.05 -3.91 -2.99
CA ALA A 27 0.87 -4.66 -2.14
C ALA A 27 0.11 -5.68 -1.28
N ASP A 28 0.68 -6.89 -1.15
CA ASP A 28 0.14 -7.94 -0.28
C ASP A 28 0.08 -7.51 1.20
N GLN A 29 0.97 -6.60 1.61
CA GLN A 29 1.01 -6.03 2.95
C GLN A 29 1.60 -4.62 2.92
N ILE A 30 0.89 -3.68 3.51
CA ILE A 30 1.28 -2.28 3.68
C ILE A 30 1.57 -2.05 5.16
N ILE A 31 2.67 -1.36 5.46
CA ILE A 31 3.06 -0.94 6.81
C ILE A 31 3.07 0.59 6.83
N VAL A 32 2.28 1.16 7.73
CA VAL A 32 2.17 2.60 7.93
C VAL A 32 3.05 2.99 9.10
N LEU A 33 4.04 3.82 8.82
CA LEU A 33 4.96 4.37 9.80
C LEU A 33 4.62 5.83 10.05
N ASP A 34 4.47 6.17 11.33
CA ASP A 34 4.24 7.52 11.81
C ASP A 34 5.15 7.77 13.02
N GLU A 35 5.91 8.86 12.99
CA GLU A 35 6.92 9.22 14.01
C GLU A 35 7.86 8.07 14.44
N GLY A 36 8.24 7.20 13.50
CA GLY A 36 9.10 6.04 13.77
C GLY A 36 8.39 4.86 14.46
N LYS A 37 7.06 4.90 14.58
CA LYS A 37 6.22 3.80 15.09
C LYS A 37 5.35 3.24 13.97
N ILE A 38 5.09 1.94 14.03
CA ILE A 38 4.13 1.29 13.14
C ILE A 38 2.73 1.56 13.69
N VAL A 39 1.95 2.38 12.98
CA VAL A 39 0.57 2.75 13.36
C VAL A 39 -0.48 1.95 12.61
N GLY A 40 -0.10 1.23 11.56
CA GLY A 40 -0.99 0.34 10.83
C GLY A 40 -0.22 -0.72 10.06
N LYS A 41 -0.80 -1.92 9.96
CA LYS A 41 -0.28 -3.02 9.15
C LYS A 41 -1.45 -3.81 8.58
N GLY A 42 -1.46 -4.04 7.27
CA GLY A 42 -2.50 -4.82 6.61
C GLY A 42 -2.56 -4.52 5.12
N THR A 43 -3.63 -4.97 4.47
CA THR A 43 -3.93 -4.62 3.09
C THR A 43 -4.53 -3.22 2.97
N HIS A 44 -4.61 -2.67 1.76
CA HIS A 44 -5.26 -1.38 1.50
C HIS A 44 -6.67 -1.30 2.13
N LYS A 45 -7.50 -2.34 1.91
CA LYS A 45 -8.89 -2.40 2.40
C LYS A 45 -8.97 -2.46 3.92
N GLU A 46 -8.10 -3.25 4.55
CA GLU A 46 -8.03 -3.33 6.01
C GLU A 46 -7.58 -2.01 6.61
N LEU A 47 -6.53 -1.39 6.06
CA LEU A 47 -6.00 -0.13 6.58
C LEU A 47 -6.96 1.04 6.41
N LEU A 48 -7.76 1.08 5.32
CA LEU A 48 -8.82 2.08 5.16
C LEU A 48 -9.88 2.01 6.27
N GLN A 49 -10.11 0.83 6.85
CA GLN A 49 -11.09 0.63 7.92
C GLN A 49 -10.48 0.72 9.32
N THR A 50 -9.24 0.25 9.48
CA THR A 50 -8.59 0.07 10.79
C THR A 50 -7.57 1.14 11.14
N CYS A 51 -7.08 1.91 10.16
CA CYS A 51 -6.03 2.91 10.35
C CYS A 51 -6.46 4.29 9.85
N LEU A 52 -6.74 5.21 10.78
CA LEU A 52 -7.12 6.58 10.46
C LEU A 52 -6.01 7.33 9.70
N VAL A 53 -4.75 7.18 10.11
CA VAL A 53 -3.60 7.82 9.46
C VAL A 53 -3.51 7.40 7.98
N TYR A 54 -3.66 6.10 7.71
CA TYR A 54 -3.66 5.62 6.33
C TYR A 54 -4.83 6.21 5.52
N LYS A 55 -6.02 6.22 6.12
CA LYS A 55 -7.23 6.76 5.52
C LYS A 55 -7.10 8.25 5.18
N GLU A 56 -6.51 9.06 6.07
CA GLU A 56 -6.26 10.49 5.83
C GLU A 56 -5.30 10.72 4.66
N ILE A 57 -4.20 9.96 4.59
CA ILE A 57 -3.26 10.04 3.46
C ILE A 57 -3.95 9.59 2.17
N ALA A 58 -4.75 8.53 2.23
CA ALA A 58 -5.52 8.00 1.10
C ALA A 58 -6.52 9.03 0.57
N MET A 59 -7.33 9.63 1.44
CA MET A 59 -8.27 10.69 1.08
C MET A 59 -7.57 11.95 0.53
N SER A 60 -6.32 12.21 0.91
CA SER A 60 -5.55 13.36 0.42
C SER A 60 -4.90 13.14 -0.94
N GLN A 61 -4.68 11.88 -1.34
CA GLN A 61 -3.97 11.53 -2.58
C GLN A 61 -4.81 10.82 -3.64
N LEU A 62 -5.94 10.22 -3.25
CA LEU A 62 -6.80 9.42 -4.12
C LEU A 62 -8.17 10.07 -4.24
N SER A 63 -8.79 9.91 -5.40
CA SER A 63 -10.20 10.27 -5.59
C SER A 63 -11.10 9.24 -4.90
N GLU A 64 -12.34 9.58 -4.55
CA GLU A 64 -13.29 8.63 -3.91
C GLU A 64 -13.46 7.32 -4.71
N GLU A 65 -13.36 7.39 -6.04
CA GLU A 65 -13.43 6.22 -6.93
C GLU A 65 -12.23 5.28 -6.77
N GLU A 66 -11.03 5.80 -6.50
CA GLU A 66 -9.82 5.00 -6.31
C GLU A 66 -9.72 4.42 -4.89
N LEU A 67 -10.47 4.96 -3.93
CA LEU A 67 -10.57 4.40 -2.58
C LEU A 67 -11.48 3.14 -2.51
N LEU A 68 -12.36 2.97 -3.51
CA LEU A 68 -13.38 1.92 -3.55
C LEU A 68 -13.04 0.75 -4.50
N SER A 69 -12.01 0.91 -5.33
CA SER A 69 -11.50 -0.09 -6.30
C SER A 69 -10.59 -1.11 -5.60
#